data_AF-A0A453IWK6-F1
#
_entry.id   AF-A0A453IWK6-F1
#
_cell.length_a   1.000
_cell.length_b   1.000
_cell.length_c   1.000
_cell.angle_alpha   90.00
_cell.angle_beta   90.00
_cell.angle_gamma   90.00
#
_symmetry.space_group_name_H-M   'P 1'
#
loop_
_entity.id
_entity.type
_entity.pdbx_description
1 polymer ?
#
loop_
_entity_poly.entity_id
_entity_poly.type
_entity_poly.pdbx_seq_one_letter_code
_entity_poly.pdbx_strand_id
1 'polypeptide(L)'
;PCDDRIRTFEDFARVHQFLLIAAGVPPSLHRRLYRKLADEVFDGGERFSVEPCEEGRQRRLVLASDTALRGESDVFLVDHAWSFRLSDALKQLREVPGLAERMAALMCVDLDRRTEVEESDEQGSENGGGLEHVLQVVEKERIRVQESGSDVAAWLELEELGIDDDMLVALDLSANFPNLVALNLWGNKLQDPEKVMREIGKCGRLKALWLNENPILNQCTEKDVLDGLPELEIYNSHFTRKAREWALGFCGDMVGAENPCLSVGNISLDNIVTLDLSDRCIHKLPEVFSPSKLSSLSKLNIRGNPLDEMSGDDLLKLFSGLTQLEELEADIPGPLGDSAISILESLPSINLLNGVNASTIVENAKHVVDSALKPRIPEWSPEESLAERVIGAMWLYLMTYRLADEEKFDETPIWYVMDELGSAMRHSDDANFRISPFLFMPEGKLASAIRY
;
A
#
# COMPACT_ATOMS: atom_id res chain seq x y z
N PRO A 1 -31.65 -17.03 47.03
CA PRO A 1 -30.70 -17.01 45.91
C PRO A 1 -29.61 -15.97 46.19
N CYS A 2 -28.40 -16.42 46.55
CA CYS A 2 -27.27 -15.52 46.74
C CYS A 2 -26.97 -14.81 45.42
N ASP A 3 -26.81 -13.49 45.49
CA ASP A 3 -26.43 -12.65 44.37
C ASP A 3 -24.93 -12.87 44.11
N ASP A 4 -24.59 -13.68 43.09
CA ASP A 4 -23.20 -14.03 42.72
C ASP A 4 -22.48 -12.87 41.99
N ARG A 5 -23.04 -11.65 41.98
CA ARG A 5 -22.45 -10.49 41.34
C ARG A 5 -21.13 -10.08 42.00
N ILE A 6 -20.11 -9.84 41.17
CA ILE A 6 -18.82 -9.31 41.61
C ILE A 6 -19.01 -7.87 42.07
N ARG A 7 -18.81 -7.63 43.37
CA ARG A 7 -19.01 -6.32 44.00
C ARG A 7 -17.73 -5.71 44.57
N THR A 8 -16.67 -6.52 44.66
CA THR A 8 -15.38 -6.12 45.24
C THR A 8 -14.24 -6.44 44.29
N PHE A 9 -13.12 -5.72 44.47
CA PHE A 9 -11.90 -6.01 43.74
C PHE A 9 -11.36 -7.41 44.06
N GLU A 10 -11.52 -7.84 45.31
CA GLU A 10 -11.06 -9.16 45.78
C GLU A 10 -11.83 -10.30 45.09
N ASP A 11 -13.14 -10.13 44.87
CA ASP A 11 -13.94 -11.07 44.07
C ASP A 11 -13.49 -11.09 42.61
N PHE A 12 -13.28 -9.91 42.02
CA PHE A 12 -12.78 -9.78 40.65
C PHE A 12 -11.44 -10.49 40.46
N ALA A 13 -10.47 -10.19 41.32
CA ALA A 13 -9.13 -10.76 41.25
C ALA A 13 -9.13 -12.28 41.42
N ARG A 14 -10.02 -12.82 42.28
CA ARG A 14 -10.17 -14.26 42.48
C ARG A 14 -10.80 -14.94 41.26
N VAL A 15 -11.89 -14.39 40.73
CA VAL A 15 -12.61 -14.97 39.59
C VAL A 15 -11.81 -14.89 38.29
N HIS A 16 -11.15 -13.76 38.05
CA HIS A 16 -10.46 -13.47 36.80
C HIS A 16 -8.95 -13.74 36.88
N GLN A 17 -8.46 -14.41 37.92
CA GLN A 17 -7.02 -14.58 38.17
C GLN A 17 -6.28 -15.11 36.93
N PHE A 18 -6.80 -16.18 36.31
CA PHE A 18 -6.18 -16.76 35.12
C PHE A 18 -6.25 -15.84 33.91
N LEU A 19 -7.35 -15.09 33.74
CA LEU A 19 -7.51 -14.14 32.64
C LEU A 19 -6.56 -12.93 32.79
N LEU A 20 -6.37 -12.43 34.02
CA LEU A 20 -5.42 -11.35 34.31
C LEU A 20 -3.98 -11.76 34.01
N ILE A 21 -3.62 -13.01 34.35
CA ILE A 21 -2.30 -13.58 34.04
C ILE A 21 -2.14 -13.77 32.53
N ALA A 22 -3.14 -14.38 31.87
CA ALA A 22 -3.11 -14.65 30.43
C ALA A 22 -3.04 -13.37 29.60
N ALA A 23 -3.77 -12.33 29.98
CA ALA A 23 -3.74 -11.02 29.35
C ALA A 23 -2.45 -10.23 29.64
N GLY A 24 -1.61 -10.72 30.55
CA GLY A 24 -0.35 -10.07 30.93
C GLY A 24 -0.54 -8.68 31.52
N VAL A 25 -1.68 -8.43 32.21
CA VAL A 25 -1.97 -7.14 32.84
C VAL A 25 -1.14 -7.02 34.12
N PRO A 26 -0.32 -5.97 34.28
CA PRO A 26 0.48 -5.75 35.49
C PRO A 26 -0.39 -5.74 36.76
N PRO A 27 0.02 -6.38 37.88
CA PRO A 27 -0.74 -6.40 39.12
C PRO A 27 -1.11 -5.02 39.67
N SER A 28 -0.26 -4.02 39.43
CA SER A 28 -0.51 -2.62 39.80
C SER A 28 -1.74 -2.02 39.12
N LEU A 29 -2.12 -2.54 37.95
CA LEU A 29 -3.24 -2.04 37.14
C LEU A 29 -4.55 -2.80 37.36
N HIS A 30 -4.52 -3.97 38.02
CA HIS A 30 -5.72 -4.82 38.20
C HIS A 30 -6.90 -4.07 38.84
N ARG A 31 -6.63 -3.27 39.89
CA ARG A 31 -7.68 -2.50 40.58
C ARG A 31 -8.22 -1.37 39.70
N ARG A 32 -7.41 -0.80 38.81
CA ARG A 32 -7.86 0.21 37.84
C ARG A 32 -8.72 -0.45 36.75
N LEU A 33 -8.26 -1.56 36.19
CA LEU A 33 -9.01 -2.36 35.23
C LEU A 33 -10.38 -2.76 35.78
N TYR A 34 -10.45 -3.26 37.02
CA TYR A 34 -11.72 -3.61 37.66
C TYR A 34 -12.70 -2.42 37.70
N ARG A 35 -12.25 -1.24 38.12
CA ARG A 35 -13.11 -0.05 38.15
C ARG A 35 -13.62 0.29 36.76
N LYS A 36 -12.73 0.33 35.77
CA LYS A 36 -13.12 0.65 34.39
C LYS A 36 -14.14 -0.35 33.84
N LEU A 37 -13.96 -1.64 34.10
CA LEU A 37 -14.90 -2.69 33.66
C LEU A 37 -16.23 -2.63 34.42
N ALA A 38 -16.21 -2.40 35.73
CA ALA A 38 -17.41 -2.36 36.56
C ALA A 38 -18.27 -1.12 36.31
N ASP A 39 -17.63 0.00 35.98
CA ASP A 39 -18.27 1.30 35.75
C ASP A 39 -18.39 1.65 34.24
N GLU A 40 -18.00 0.73 33.34
CA GLU A 40 -18.01 0.91 31.88
C GLU A 40 -17.29 2.19 31.41
N VAL A 41 -16.08 2.44 31.94
CA VAL A 41 -15.32 3.67 31.69
C VAL A 41 -14.38 3.50 30.49
N PHE A 42 -14.75 4.12 29.37
CA PHE A 42 -13.96 4.21 28.13
C PHE A 42 -13.30 5.60 28.02
N ASP A 43 -12.10 5.73 28.56
CA ASP A 43 -11.37 7.00 28.67
C ASP A 43 -10.17 7.10 27.70
N GLY A 44 -10.07 6.20 26.72
CA GLY A 44 -8.98 6.22 25.74
C GLY A 44 -8.92 7.54 24.94
N GLY A 45 -10.08 8.09 24.57
CA GLY A 45 -10.18 9.37 23.86
C GLY A 45 -9.73 10.60 24.66
N GLU A 46 -9.55 10.48 25.98
CA GLU A 46 -8.97 11.57 26.78
C GLU A 46 -7.44 11.66 26.63
N ARG A 47 -6.81 10.58 26.16
CA ARG A 47 -5.35 10.47 26.02
C ARG A 47 -4.89 10.40 24.58
N PHE A 48 -5.71 9.83 23.70
CA PHE A 48 -5.35 9.55 22.34
C PHE A 48 -6.31 10.20 21.35
N SER A 49 -5.79 10.55 20.18
CA SER A 49 -6.58 10.90 19.01
C SER A 49 -6.26 9.94 17.86
N VAL A 50 -7.25 9.75 16.99
CA VAL A 50 -7.10 8.95 15.78
C VAL A 50 -6.93 9.90 14.60
N GLU A 51 -5.86 9.75 13.84
CA GLU A 51 -5.57 10.55 12.66
C GLU A 51 -5.57 9.68 11.40
N PRO A 52 -6.07 10.19 10.26
CA PRO A 52 -5.88 9.54 8.97
C PRO A 52 -4.40 9.55 8.57
N CYS A 53 -3.96 8.50 7.89
CA CYS A 53 -2.64 8.40 7.26
C CYS A 53 -2.75 7.61 5.94
N GLU A 54 -1.66 7.59 5.15
CA GLU A 54 -1.65 6.92 3.83
C GLU A 54 -2.81 7.40 2.95
N GLU A 55 -2.92 8.72 2.75
CA GLU A 55 -3.99 9.36 1.95
C GLU A 55 -5.41 9.01 2.42
N GLY A 56 -5.56 8.75 3.72
CA GLY A 56 -6.84 8.38 4.33
C GLY A 56 -7.19 6.90 4.22
N ARG A 57 -6.36 6.07 3.57
CA ARG A 57 -6.54 4.61 3.47
C ARG A 57 -6.25 3.89 4.78
N GLN A 58 -5.69 4.58 5.76
CA GLN A 58 -5.43 4.04 7.09
C GLN A 58 -5.68 5.07 8.19
N ARG A 59 -5.69 4.58 9.43
CA ARG A 59 -5.73 5.38 10.65
C ARG A 59 -4.57 5.01 11.56
N ARG A 60 -4.07 5.99 12.29
CA ARG A 60 -3.07 5.80 13.34
C ARG A 60 -3.52 6.44 14.64
N LEU A 61 -3.18 5.78 15.74
CA LEU A 61 -3.37 6.33 17.09
C LEU A 61 -2.19 7.22 17.47
N VAL A 62 -2.46 8.45 17.89
CA VAL A 62 -1.45 9.39 18.39
C VAL A 62 -1.76 9.80 19.82
N LEU A 63 -0.71 10.06 20.62
CA LEU A 63 -0.87 10.59 21.96
C LEU A 63 -1.26 12.07 21.87
N ALA A 64 -2.48 12.39 22.29
CA ALA A 64 -3.03 13.75 22.26
C ALA A 64 -2.65 14.59 23.50
N SER A 65 -1.88 14.02 24.44
CA SER A 65 -1.46 14.66 25.68
C SER A 65 0.02 15.03 25.68
N ASP A 66 0.35 16.22 26.19
CA ASP A 66 1.74 16.67 26.40
C ASP A 66 2.50 15.84 27.45
N THR A 67 1.80 14.99 28.22
CA THR A 67 2.42 14.15 29.24
C THR A 67 2.73 12.77 28.67
N ALA A 68 4.03 12.45 28.59
CA ALA A 68 4.49 11.13 28.16
C ALA A 68 3.90 10.00 29.02
N LEU A 69 3.39 8.96 28.36
CA LEU A 69 2.95 7.74 29.02
C LEU A 69 4.15 6.85 29.33
N ARG A 70 4.26 6.43 30.60
CA ARG A 70 5.29 5.45 30.99
C ARG A 70 4.79 4.03 30.75
N GLY A 71 5.71 3.10 30.55
CA GLY A 71 5.37 1.67 30.50
C GLY A 71 4.61 1.23 31.75
N GLU A 72 3.58 0.39 31.56
CA GLU A 72 2.75 -0.17 32.62
C GLU A 72 2.06 0.87 33.54
N SER A 73 1.89 2.10 33.07
CA SER A 73 1.31 3.18 33.87
C SER A 73 -0.21 3.29 33.79
N ASP A 74 -0.83 2.73 32.75
CA ASP A 74 -2.27 2.78 32.53
C ASP A 74 -2.83 1.57 31.76
N VAL A 75 -4.16 1.44 31.77
CA VAL A 75 -4.93 0.42 31.06
C VAL A 75 -6.18 1.08 30.46
N PHE A 76 -6.48 0.83 29.18
CA PHE A 76 -7.62 1.42 28.48
C PHE A 76 -8.56 0.30 28.01
N LEU A 77 -9.86 0.57 28.01
CA LEU A 77 -10.86 -0.34 27.48
C LEU A 77 -11.10 -0.03 26.00
N VAL A 78 -11.25 -1.08 25.22
CA VAL A 78 -11.54 -1.07 23.78
C VAL A 78 -12.60 -2.12 23.57
N ASP A 79 -13.66 -1.76 22.86
CA ASP A 79 -14.78 -2.65 22.57
C ASP A 79 -14.56 -3.47 21.30
N HIS A 80 -15.38 -4.51 21.15
CA HIS A 80 -15.51 -5.23 19.90
C HIS A 80 -16.61 -4.56 19.07
N ALA A 81 -16.24 -3.84 18.01
CA ALA A 81 -17.22 -3.27 17.08
C ALA A 81 -17.96 -4.35 16.28
N TRP A 82 -17.32 -5.49 16.05
CA TRP A 82 -17.90 -6.63 15.35
C TRP A 82 -17.24 -7.93 15.80
N SER A 83 -18.02 -8.93 16.21
CA SER A 83 -17.55 -10.28 16.56
C SER A 83 -18.30 -11.34 15.75
N PHE A 84 -17.58 -12.29 15.17
CA PHE A 84 -18.17 -13.24 14.22
C PHE A 84 -17.40 -14.57 14.11
N ARG A 85 -18.05 -15.58 13.52
CA ARG A 85 -17.38 -16.76 12.99
C ARG A 85 -16.98 -16.48 11.55
N LEU A 86 -15.77 -16.86 11.14
CA LEU A 86 -15.26 -16.53 9.81
C LEU A 86 -16.19 -16.99 8.67
N SER A 87 -16.84 -18.15 8.82
CA SER A 87 -17.84 -18.67 7.87
C SER A 87 -19.05 -17.76 7.69
N ASP A 88 -19.38 -16.96 8.70
CA ASP A 88 -20.56 -16.11 8.75
C ASP A 88 -20.24 -14.65 8.37
N ALA A 89 -18.96 -14.30 8.20
CA ALA A 89 -18.50 -12.92 8.02
C ALA A 89 -19.20 -12.20 6.87
N LEU A 90 -19.10 -12.77 5.65
CA LEU A 90 -19.69 -12.19 4.45
C LEU A 90 -21.23 -12.19 4.52
N LYS A 91 -21.82 -13.22 5.14
CA LYS A 91 -23.27 -13.28 5.32
C LYS A 91 -23.75 -12.15 6.23
N GLN A 92 -23.07 -11.93 7.36
CA GLN A 92 -23.42 -10.85 8.28
C GLN A 92 -23.26 -9.48 7.63
N LEU A 93 -22.17 -9.24 6.88
CA LEU A 93 -21.97 -7.98 6.17
C LEU A 93 -23.08 -7.67 5.16
N ARG A 94 -23.69 -8.70 4.55
CA ARG A 94 -24.78 -8.54 3.58
C ARG A 94 -26.16 -8.43 4.24
N GLU A 95 -26.39 -9.10 5.37
CA GLU A 95 -27.72 -9.25 5.97
C GLU A 95 -27.96 -8.33 7.18
N VAL A 96 -26.91 -7.91 7.89
CA VAL A 96 -27.02 -7.05 9.09
C VAL A 96 -27.03 -5.59 8.64
N PRO A 97 -28.13 -4.84 8.83
CA PRO A 97 -28.23 -3.46 8.36
C PRO A 97 -27.15 -2.55 8.97
N GLY A 98 -26.48 -1.76 8.13
CA GLY A 98 -25.48 -0.78 8.56
C GLY A 98 -24.14 -1.37 8.97
N LEU A 99 -23.95 -2.70 8.95
CA LEU A 99 -22.70 -3.32 9.38
C LEU A 99 -21.59 -3.09 8.35
N ALA A 100 -21.87 -3.29 7.07
CA ALA A 100 -20.88 -3.09 6.00
C ALA A 100 -20.42 -1.63 5.93
N GLU A 101 -21.33 -0.67 6.07
CA GLU A 101 -21.02 0.76 6.08
C GLU A 101 -20.12 1.13 7.26
N ARG A 102 -20.46 0.66 8.48
CA ARG A 102 -19.62 0.91 9.66
C ARG A 102 -18.24 0.27 9.53
N MET A 103 -18.16 -0.98 9.08
CA MET A 103 -16.87 -1.67 8.92
C MET A 103 -16.05 -1.06 7.79
N ALA A 104 -16.67 -0.64 6.68
CA ALA A 104 -15.98 0.04 5.59
C ALA A 104 -15.40 1.38 6.05
N ALA A 105 -16.20 2.17 6.78
CA ALA A 105 -15.74 3.43 7.37
C ALA A 105 -14.62 3.21 8.40
N LEU A 106 -14.71 2.15 9.21
CA LEU A 106 -13.68 1.78 10.17
C LEU A 106 -12.36 1.39 9.49
N MET A 107 -12.45 0.59 8.42
CA MET A 107 -11.31 0.03 7.68
C MET A 107 -10.79 0.93 6.55
N CYS A 108 -11.41 2.10 6.34
CA CYS A 108 -11.07 3.09 5.32
C CYS A 108 -11.16 2.57 3.88
N VAL A 109 -12.21 1.79 3.59
CA VAL A 109 -12.51 1.24 2.25
C VAL A 109 -13.78 1.82 1.62
N ASP A 110 -14.19 2.99 2.12
CA ASP A 110 -15.34 3.81 1.71
C ASP A 110 -14.95 5.20 1.19
N LEU A 111 -13.66 5.41 0.86
CA LEU A 111 -13.10 6.73 0.54
C LEU A 111 -13.79 7.40 -0.65
N ASP A 112 -14.07 6.65 -1.71
CA ASP A 112 -14.84 7.09 -2.89
C ASP A 112 -16.20 7.67 -2.51
N ARG A 113 -16.87 7.09 -1.50
CA ARG A 113 -18.15 7.57 -0.99
C ARG A 113 -18.02 8.81 -0.10
N ARG A 114 -16.83 9.07 0.49
CA ARG A 114 -16.58 10.29 1.26
C ARG A 114 -16.33 11.48 0.33
N THR A 115 -15.62 11.25 -0.77
CA THR A 115 -15.45 12.26 -1.83
C THR A 115 -16.80 12.64 -2.42
N GLU A 116 -17.71 11.69 -2.67
CA GLU A 116 -19.08 12.01 -3.14
C GLU A 116 -19.88 12.90 -2.17
N VAL A 117 -19.68 12.77 -0.85
CA VAL A 117 -20.39 13.59 0.15
C VAL A 117 -19.76 14.98 0.28
N GLU A 118 -18.43 15.08 0.23
CA GLU A 118 -17.73 16.37 0.22
C GLU A 118 -17.92 17.12 -1.11
N GLU A 119 -17.98 16.40 -2.24
CA GLU A 119 -18.37 16.94 -3.53
C GLU A 119 -19.86 17.31 -3.57
N SER A 120 -20.75 16.63 -2.83
CA SER A 120 -22.18 16.99 -2.80
C SER A 120 -22.45 18.35 -2.14
N ASP A 121 -21.54 18.83 -1.29
CA ASP A 121 -21.57 20.19 -0.72
C ASP A 121 -20.92 21.24 -1.64
N GLU A 122 -20.17 20.82 -2.67
CA GLU A 122 -19.62 21.68 -3.75
C GLU A 122 -20.31 21.49 -5.12
N GLN A 123 -21.27 20.57 -5.25
CA GLN A 123 -22.02 20.28 -6.48
C GLN A 123 -23.14 21.28 -6.73
N GLY A 124 -22.72 22.54 -6.89
CA GLY A 124 -23.34 23.51 -7.77
C GLY A 124 -22.67 23.54 -9.15
N SER A 125 -22.25 22.40 -9.72
CA SER A 125 -21.88 22.31 -11.14
C SER A 125 -21.83 20.88 -11.67
N GLU A 126 -22.98 20.37 -12.11
CA GLU A 126 -23.01 19.23 -13.04
C GLU A 126 -22.38 19.66 -14.38
N ASN A 127 -21.09 19.36 -14.60
CA ASN A 127 -20.48 19.32 -15.95
C ASN A 127 -19.10 18.63 -16.03
N GLY A 128 -18.77 17.69 -15.15
CA GLY A 128 -17.41 17.13 -14.98
C GLY A 128 -16.96 16.00 -15.92
N GLY A 129 -17.48 15.86 -17.14
CA GLY A 129 -17.09 14.73 -18.02
C GLY A 129 -17.30 14.96 -19.52
N GLY A 130 -17.37 16.21 -19.97
CA GLY A 130 -17.53 16.55 -21.39
C GLY A 130 -16.18 16.72 -22.10
N LEU A 131 -16.17 16.51 -23.41
CA LEU A 131 -15.02 16.79 -24.30
C LEU A 131 -14.43 18.19 -24.09
N GLU A 132 -15.26 19.17 -23.74
CA GLU A 132 -14.83 20.53 -23.41
C GLU A 132 -13.85 20.58 -22.22
N HIS A 133 -14.11 19.81 -21.16
CA HIS A 133 -13.22 19.75 -19.99
C HIS A 133 -11.85 19.15 -20.37
N VAL A 134 -11.86 18.05 -21.12
CA VAL A 134 -10.63 17.40 -21.59
C VAL A 134 -9.83 18.33 -22.51
N LEU A 135 -10.52 19.05 -23.41
CA LEU A 135 -9.88 20.04 -24.28
C LEU A 135 -9.28 21.21 -23.47
N GLN A 136 -9.90 21.64 -22.39
CA GLN A 136 -9.35 22.67 -21.51
C GLN A 136 -8.07 22.20 -20.79
N VAL A 137 -8.03 20.96 -20.31
CA VAL A 137 -6.83 20.35 -19.72
C VAL A 137 -5.69 20.30 -20.75
N VAL A 138 -5.99 19.79 -21.94
CA VAL A 138 -5.03 19.72 -23.05
C VAL A 138 -4.53 21.09 -23.48
N GLU A 139 -5.42 22.09 -23.58
CA GLU A 139 -5.05 23.45 -23.95
C GLU A 139 -4.13 24.09 -22.91
N LYS A 140 -4.40 23.87 -21.62
CA LYS A 140 -3.56 24.36 -20.51
C LYS A 140 -2.13 23.79 -20.61
N GLU A 141 -1.99 22.49 -20.82
CA GLU A 141 -0.67 21.87 -20.97
C GLU A 141 0.03 22.31 -22.27
N ARG A 142 -0.74 22.55 -23.35
CA ARG A 142 -0.19 23.10 -24.59
C ARG A 142 0.42 24.49 -24.38
N ILE A 143 -0.27 25.37 -23.66
CA ILE A 143 0.23 26.70 -23.31
C ILE A 143 1.51 26.59 -22.48
N ARG A 144 1.52 25.71 -21.47
CA ARG A 144 2.69 25.47 -20.60
C ARG A 144 3.93 25.02 -21.37
N VAL A 145 3.76 24.08 -22.31
CA VAL A 145 4.85 23.61 -23.18
C VAL A 145 5.32 24.73 -24.11
N GLN A 146 4.41 25.53 -24.68
CA GLN A 146 4.77 26.65 -25.54
C GLN A 146 5.56 27.75 -24.81
N GLU A 147 5.19 28.07 -23.56
CA GLU A 147 5.92 29.01 -22.70
C GLU A 147 7.35 28.53 -22.39
N SER A 148 7.53 27.21 -22.29
CA SER A 148 8.83 26.58 -22.02
C SER A 148 9.72 26.45 -23.27
N GLY A 149 9.14 26.56 -24.47
CA GLY A 149 9.82 26.56 -25.77
C GLY A 149 9.38 25.42 -26.71
N SER A 150 9.41 25.67 -28.03
CA SER A 150 8.85 24.77 -29.04
C SER A 150 9.54 23.40 -29.19
N ASP A 151 10.71 23.18 -28.59
CA ASP A 151 11.45 21.91 -28.68
C ASP A 151 11.45 21.11 -27.37
N VAL A 152 10.66 21.55 -26.38
CA VAL A 152 10.58 20.89 -25.07
C VAL A 152 9.74 19.61 -25.18
N ALA A 153 10.19 18.54 -24.49
CA ALA A 153 9.42 17.32 -24.38
C ALA A 153 8.10 17.57 -23.65
N ALA A 154 7.03 16.93 -24.10
CA ALA A 154 5.72 17.03 -23.45
C ALA A 154 5.42 15.76 -22.65
N TRP A 155 4.78 15.96 -21.50
CA TRP A 155 4.22 14.91 -20.65
C TRP A 155 2.76 15.26 -20.39
N LEU A 156 1.85 14.32 -20.66
CA LEU A 156 0.42 14.54 -20.47
C LEU A 156 -0.16 13.60 -19.44
N GLU A 157 -0.78 14.18 -18.42
CA GLU A 157 -1.58 13.50 -17.41
C GLU A 157 -3.06 13.65 -17.77
N LEU A 158 -3.65 12.58 -18.31
CA LEU A 158 -5.06 12.53 -18.72
C LEU A 158 -5.79 11.36 -18.07
N GLU A 159 -5.43 11.02 -16.83
CA GLU A 159 -6.05 9.94 -16.05
C GLU A 159 -7.47 10.30 -15.58
N GLU A 160 -8.36 9.29 -15.56
CA GLU A 160 -9.72 9.35 -15.02
C GLU A 160 -10.63 10.46 -15.61
N LEU A 161 -10.28 11.01 -16.78
CA LEU A 161 -11.05 12.08 -17.45
C LEU A 161 -12.26 11.55 -18.25
N GLY A 162 -12.48 10.23 -18.24
CA GLY A 162 -13.56 9.58 -18.98
C GLY A 162 -13.41 9.65 -20.51
N ILE A 163 -12.19 9.77 -21.02
CA ILE A 163 -11.86 9.86 -22.45
C ILE A 163 -12.26 8.57 -23.17
N ASP A 164 -13.10 8.68 -24.19
CA ASP A 164 -13.43 7.58 -25.10
C ASP A 164 -12.60 7.64 -26.40
N ASP A 165 -12.79 6.64 -27.27
CA ASP A 165 -12.02 6.51 -28.51
C ASP A 165 -12.18 7.71 -29.47
N ASP A 166 -13.36 8.33 -29.51
CA ASP A 166 -13.64 9.44 -30.42
C ASP A 166 -13.09 10.76 -29.85
N MET A 167 -13.14 10.92 -28.51
CA MET A 167 -12.47 12.02 -27.80
C MET A 167 -10.96 11.96 -28.01
N LEU A 168 -10.32 10.78 -27.86
CA LEU A 168 -8.88 10.61 -28.08
C LEU A 168 -8.46 11.07 -29.49
N VAL A 169 -9.26 10.73 -30.50
CA VAL A 169 -9.04 11.18 -31.89
C VAL A 169 -9.22 12.70 -32.00
N ALA A 170 -10.19 13.29 -31.32
CA ALA A 170 -10.45 14.73 -31.34
C ALA A 170 -9.33 15.55 -30.68
N LEU A 171 -8.58 14.96 -29.75
CA LEU A 171 -7.45 15.62 -29.08
C LEU A 171 -6.27 15.89 -30.03
N ASP A 172 -6.12 15.13 -31.12
CA ASP A 172 -5.03 15.23 -32.09
C ASP A 172 -3.66 15.45 -31.42
N LEU A 173 -3.31 14.53 -30.52
CA LEU A 173 -2.16 14.64 -29.61
C LEU A 173 -0.86 14.89 -30.40
N SER A 174 -0.72 14.27 -31.56
CA SER A 174 0.47 14.43 -32.42
C SER A 174 0.65 15.84 -32.97
N ALA A 175 -0.45 16.55 -33.26
CA ALA A 175 -0.41 17.92 -33.74
C ALA A 175 -0.22 18.92 -32.60
N ASN A 176 -0.86 18.67 -31.45
CA ASN A 176 -0.76 19.54 -30.28
C ASN A 176 0.57 19.36 -29.51
N PHE A 177 1.13 18.15 -29.50
CA PHE A 177 2.35 17.77 -28.77
C PHE A 177 3.28 16.91 -29.64
N PRO A 178 3.96 17.50 -30.63
CA PRO A 178 4.87 16.78 -31.52
C PRO A 178 6.05 16.12 -30.80
N ASN A 179 6.37 16.60 -29.59
CA ASN A 179 7.43 16.10 -28.72
C ASN A 179 6.91 15.34 -27.49
N LEU A 180 5.73 14.74 -27.56
CA LEU A 180 5.16 13.93 -26.48
C LEU A 180 6.07 12.72 -26.18
N VAL A 181 6.58 12.65 -24.95
CA VAL A 181 7.43 11.55 -24.44
C VAL A 181 6.71 10.66 -23.45
N ALA A 182 5.69 11.16 -22.77
CA ALA A 182 4.93 10.39 -21.78
C ALA A 182 3.46 10.74 -21.86
N LEU A 183 2.60 9.72 -21.81
CA LEU A 183 1.16 9.86 -21.89
C LEU A 183 0.50 8.94 -20.87
N ASN A 184 -0.16 9.53 -19.89
CA ASN A 184 -0.98 8.82 -18.93
C ASN A 184 -2.45 8.94 -19.33
N LEU A 185 -3.07 7.79 -19.60
CA LEU A 185 -4.48 7.64 -19.93
C LEU A 185 -5.14 6.62 -18.98
N TRP A 186 -4.61 6.44 -17.78
CA TRP A 186 -5.14 5.53 -16.76
C TRP A 186 -6.63 5.79 -16.49
N GLY A 187 -7.45 4.75 -16.33
CA GLY A 187 -8.83 4.88 -15.85
C GLY A 187 -9.79 5.56 -16.81
N ASN A 188 -9.54 5.46 -18.12
CA ASN A 188 -10.40 6.04 -19.16
C ASN A 188 -11.31 4.99 -19.82
N LYS A 189 -12.09 5.41 -20.83
CA LYS A 189 -13.14 4.62 -21.49
C LYS A 189 -12.71 4.11 -22.87
N LEU A 190 -11.41 3.91 -23.08
CA LEU A 190 -10.85 3.46 -24.36
C LEU A 190 -11.17 1.99 -24.62
N GLN A 191 -11.69 1.66 -25.81
CA GLN A 191 -12.18 0.32 -26.11
C GLN A 191 -11.63 -0.26 -27.41
N ASP A 192 -11.51 0.54 -28.47
CA ASP A 192 -11.12 0.09 -29.82
C ASP A 192 -9.59 0.08 -29.99
N PRO A 193 -8.94 -1.10 -30.04
CA PRO A 193 -7.48 -1.18 -30.14
C PRO A 193 -6.93 -0.56 -31.43
N GLU A 194 -7.64 -0.71 -32.56
CA GLU A 194 -7.17 -0.18 -33.84
C GLU A 194 -7.22 1.34 -33.87
N LYS A 195 -8.28 1.94 -33.29
CA LYS A 195 -8.37 3.40 -33.17
C LYS A 195 -7.30 3.95 -32.23
N VAL A 196 -7.19 3.39 -31.03
CA VAL A 196 -6.28 3.88 -29.99
C VAL A 196 -4.82 3.76 -30.44
N MET A 197 -4.42 2.59 -30.93
CA MET A 197 -3.03 2.39 -31.39
C MET A 197 -2.70 3.22 -32.62
N ARG A 198 -3.66 3.46 -33.52
CA ARG A 198 -3.46 4.37 -34.67
C ARG A 198 -3.26 5.81 -34.22
N GLU A 199 -3.98 6.28 -33.20
CA GLU A 199 -3.86 7.64 -32.71
C GLU A 199 -2.57 7.85 -31.90
N ILE A 200 -2.33 7.00 -30.90
CA ILE A 200 -1.13 7.06 -30.07
C ILE A 200 0.13 6.81 -30.92
N GLY A 201 0.06 5.91 -31.91
CA GLY A 201 1.15 5.62 -32.84
C GLY A 201 1.62 6.81 -33.69
N LYS A 202 0.83 7.89 -33.80
CA LYS A 202 1.29 9.14 -34.42
C LYS A 202 2.32 9.88 -33.55
N CYS A 203 2.35 9.63 -32.24
CA CYS A 203 3.27 10.26 -31.29
C CYS A 203 4.63 9.55 -31.33
N GLY A 204 5.40 9.78 -32.40
CA GLY A 204 6.63 9.02 -32.67
C GLY A 204 7.79 9.18 -31.68
N ARG A 205 7.67 10.07 -30.67
CA ARG A 205 8.68 10.26 -29.60
C ARG A 205 8.26 9.65 -28.26
N LEU A 206 7.11 8.96 -28.20
CA LEU A 206 6.56 8.42 -26.97
C LEU A 206 7.49 7.35 -26.36
N LYS A 207 7.81 7.52 -25.08
CA LYS A 207 8.66 6.67 -24.25
C LYS A 207 7.90 5.97 -23.14
N ALA A 208 6.84 6.58 -22.62
CA ALA A 208 5.98 5.97 -21.62
C ALA A 208 4.50 6.10 -21.96
N LEU A 209 3.75 5.04 -21.66
CA LEU A 209 2.31 4.96 -21.85
C LEU A 209 1.66 4.20 -20.69
N TRP A 210 0.64 4.80 -20.08
CA TRP A 210 -0.22 4.14 -19.10
C TRP A 210 -1.65 4.04 -19.63
N LEU A 211 -2.13 2.81 -19.80
CA LEU A 211 -3.48 2.44 -20.24
C LEU A 211 -4.19 1.58 -19.18
N ASN A 212 -3.63 1.46 -17.98
CA ASN A 212 -4.24 0.75 -16.86
C ASN A 212 -5.71 1.15 -16.71
N GLU A 213 -6.55 0.18 -16.31
CA GLU A 213 -7.98 0.40 -16.08
C GLU A 213 -8.78 0.93 -17.28
N ASN A 214 -8.32 0.65 -18.50
CA ASN A 214 -9.12 0.88 -19.72
C ASN A 214 -9.68 -0.44 -20.30
N PRO A 215 -10.92 -0.43 -20.85
CA PRO A 215 -11.51 -1.61 -21.49
C PRO A 215 -10.67 -2.24 -22.62
N ILE A 216 -9.83 -1.45 -23.30
CA ILE A 216 -8.91 -1.89 -24.37
C ILE A 216 -8.00 -3.06 -23.93
N LEU A 217 -7.63 -3.13 -22.65
CA LEU A 217 -6.75 -4.18 -22.13
C LEU A 217 -7.38 -5.58 -22.18
N ASN A 218 -8.70 -5.68 -22.32
CA ASN A 218 -9.40 -6.95 -22.51
C ASN A 218 -9.34 -7.46 -23.96
N GLN A 219 -8.94 -6.60 -24.91
CA GLN A 219 -9.02 -6.86 -26.35
C GLN A 219 -7.66 -6.89 -27.03
N CYS A 220 -6.62 -6.35 -26.39
CA CYS A 220 -5.29 -6.19 -26.94
C CYS A 220 -4.25 -6.83 -26.01
N THR A 221 -3.30 -7.59 -26.57
CA THR A 221 -2.20 -8.13 -25.76
C THR A 221 -1.08 -7.09 -25.64
N GLU A 222 -0.26 -7.18 -24.60
CA GLU A 222 0.94 -6.33 -24.45
C GLU A 222 1.81 -6.35 -25.71
N LYS A 223 1.96 -7.53 -26.33
CA LYS A 223 2.72 -7.67 -27.58
C LYS A 223 2.16 -6.80 -28.70
N ASP A 224 0.83 -6.75 -28.87
CA ASP A 224 0.20 -5.97 -29.93
C ASP A 224 0.46 -4.46 -29.72
N VAL A 225 0.44 -4.00 -28.46
CA VAL A 225 0.78 -2.61 -28.11
C VAL A 225 2.24 -2.30 -28.45
N LEU A 226 3.17 -3.17 -28.04
CA LEU A 226 4.61 -2.99 -28.26
C LEU A 226 5.01 -3.10 -29.73
N ASP A 227 4.30 -3.92 -30.53
CA ASP A 227 4.48 -3.99 -31.98
C ASP A 227 4.02 -2.67 -32.67
N GLY A 228 3.00 -2.00 -32.12
CA GLY A 228 2.53 -0.68 -32.58
C GLY A 228 3.38 0.50 -32.10
N LEU A 229 4.06 0.37 -30.95
CA LEU A 229 4.87 1.41 -30.31
C LEU A 229 6.29 0.90 -30.00
N PRO A 230 7.13 0.67 -31.04
CA PRO A 230 8.39 -0.08 -30.89
C PRO A 230 9.51 0.67 -30.15
N GLU A 231 9.35 1.96 -29.84
CA GLU A 231 10.34 2.78 -29.13
C GLU A 231 9.95 3.04 -27.66
N LEU A 232 8.82 2.48 -27.22
CA LEU A 232 8.28 2.62 -25.87
C LEU A 232 9.21 1.94 -24.87
N GLU A 233 9.59 2.63 -23.81
CA GLU A 233 10.50 2.15 -22.77
C GLU A 233 9.74 1.69 -21.52
N ILE A 234 8.60 2.33 -21.22
CA ILE A 234 7.70 1.96 -20.13
C ILE A 234 6.27 1.79 -20.66
N TYR A 235 5.64 0.66 -20.33
CA TYR A 235 4.24 0.40 -20.62
C TYR A 235 3.55 -0.08 -19.35
N ASN A 236 2.49 0.62 -18.92
CA ASN A 236 1.73 0.29 -17.71
C ASN A 236 2.64 0.06 -16.50
N SER A 237 3.60 0.96 -16.29
CA SER A 237 4.62 0.88 -15.24
C SER A 237 5.65 -0.26 -15.36
N HIS A 238 5.57 -1.12 -16.38
CA HIS A 238 6.55 -2.17 -16.66
C HIS A 238 7.62 -1.70 -17.65
N PHE A 239 8.84 -2.22 -17.50
CA PHE A 239 9.91 -2.00 -18.47
C PHE A 239 9.71 -2.86 -19.70
N THR A 240 9.79 -2.24 -20.87
CA THR A 240 9.82 -2.99 -22.12
C THR A 240 11.25 -3.46 -22.43
N ARG A 241 11.40 -4.33 -23.44
CA ARG A 241 12.73 -4.71 -23.96
C ARG A 241 13.53 -3.57 -24.56
N LYS A 242 12.94 -2.38 -24.69
CA LYS A 242 13.54 -1.17 -25.26
C LYS A 242 13.89 -0.13 -24.20
N ALA A 243 13.61 -0.42 -22.93
CA ALA A 243 13.99 0.42 -21.80
C ALA A 243 15.47 0.82 -21.87
N ARG A 244 15.73 2.12 -21.72
CA ARG A 244 17.04 2.76 -21.89
C ARG A 244 17.18 3.87 -20.82
N GLU A 245 17.91 4.94 -21.13
CA GLU A 245 18.19 6.03 -20.21
C GLU A 245 16.92 6.73 -19.71
N TRP A 246 15.84 6.77 -20.50
CA TRP A 246 14.60 7.42 -20.08
C TRP A 246 13.91 6.64 -18.97
N ALA A 247 13.76 5.33 -19.13
CA ALA A 247 13.16 4.49 -18.08
C ALA A 247 13.97 4.50 -16.78
N LEU A 248 15.30 4.42 -16.86
CA LEU A 248 16.16 4.52 -15.67
C LEU A 248 16.14 5.91 -15.05
N GLY A 249 16.09 6.96 -15.88
CA GLY A 249 15.94 8.34 -15.40
C GLY A 249 14.61 8.55 -14.67
N PHE A 250 13.53 7.92 -15.14
CA PHE A 250 12.22 7.99 -14.49
C PHE A 250 12.25 7.31 -13.11
N CYS A 251 12.82 6.10 -13.02
CA CYS A 251 13.02 5.38 -11.77
C CYS A 251 14.05 6.01 -10.80
N GLY A 252 14.88 6.93 -11.31
CA GLY A 252 15.90 7.64 -10.53
C GLY A 252 15.54 9.11 -10.26
N ASP A 253 14.26 9.48 -10.39
CA ASP A 253 13.73 10.83 -10.18
C ASP A 253 14.44 11.94 -11.00
N MET A 254 15.05 11.58 -12.14
CA MET A 254 15.68 12.54 -13.04
C MET A 254 14.70 13.15 -14.04
N VAL A 255 13.67 12.38 -14.43
CA VAL A 255 12.62 12.82 -15.35
C VAL A 255 11.25 12.55 -14.74
N GLY A 256 10.31 13.45 -14.99
CA GLY A 256 8.93 13.36 -14.51
C GLY A 256 8.05 14.42 -15.18
N ALA A 257 6.77 14.54 -14.79
CA ALA A 257 5.84 15.48 -15.41
C ALA A 257 6.33 16.94 -15.39
N GLU A 258 6.99 17.35 -14.31
CA GLU A 258 7.58 18.70 -14.17
C GLU A 258 8.89 18.89 -14.96
N ASN A 259 9.57 17.79 -15.31
CA ASN A 259 10.81 17.81 -16.07
C ASN A 259 10.89 16.58 -17.00
N PRO A 260 10.16 16.58 -18.12
CA PRO A 260 10.09 15.43 -19.05
C PRO A 260 11.35 15.23 -19.90
N CYS A 261 12.43 15.96 -19.57
CA CYS A 261 13.73 16.05 -20.22
C CYS A 261 13.81 17.02 -21.43
N LEU A 262 14.76 17.97 -21.36
CA LEU A 262 14.88 19.12 -22.28
C LEU A 262 15.42 18.79 -23.69
N SER A 263 15.98 17.61 -23.90
CA SER A 263 16.50 17.22 -25.22
C SER A 263 16.40 15.71 -25.41
N VAL A 264 15.93 15.29 -26.58
CA VAL A 264 15.77 13.89 -27.03
C VAL A 264 17.12 13.12 -27.15
N GLY A 265 18.20 13.63 -26.56
CA GLY A 265 19.53 13.04 -26.52
C GLY A 265 20.01 12.80 -25.08
N ASN A 266 20.11 11.52 -24.73
CA ASN A 266 20.80 10.90 -23.58
C ASN A 266 20.72 11.64 -22.24
N ILE A 267 19.79 11.19 -21.38
CA ILE A 267 19.83 11.49 -19.94
C ILE A 267 21.16 10.95 -19.38
N SER A 268 21.91 11.82 -18.71
CA SER A 268 23.13 11.41 -18.03
C SER A 268 22.76 10.72 -16.72
N LEU A 269 23.01 9.41 -16.63
CA LEU A 269 22.67 8.60 -15.46
C LEU A 269 23.70 8.68 -14.32
N ASP A 270 24.78 9.45 -14.52
CA ASP A 270 25.93 9.53 -13.63
C ASP A 270 25.62 10.14 -12.27
N ASN A 271 24.54 10.93 -12.18
CA ASN A 271 24.11 11.60 -10.96
C ASN A 271 23.03 10.83 -10.19
N ILE A 272 22.57 9.67 -10.69
CA ILE A 272 21.57 8.86 -9.97
C ILE A 272 22.23 8.26 -8.73
N VAL A 273 21.76 8.69 -7.55
CA VAL A 273 22.22 8.17 -6.24
C VAL A 273 21.34 7.02 -5.76
N THR A 274 20.03 7.12 -6.00
CA THR A 274 19.03 6.11 -5.64
C THR A 274 18.29 5.70 -6.90
N LEU A 275 18.17 4.40 -7.13
CA LEU A 275 17.45 3.86 -8.27
C LEU A 275 16.49 2.78 -7.81
N ASP A 276 15.19 3.05 -7.96
CA ASP A 276 14.14 2.09 -7.61
C ASP A 276 13.58 1.42 -8.86
N LEU A 277 13.98 0.17 -9.08
CA LEU A 277 13.50 -0.68 -10.16
C LEU A 277 12.48 -1.70 -9.67
N SER A 278 11.88 -1.55 -8.48
CA SER A 278 10.98 -2.57 -7.97
C SER A 278 9.72 -2.74 -8.82
N ASP A 279 9.25 -3.98 -8.94
CA ASP A 279 7.96 -4.33 -9.55
C ASP A 279 7.80 -3.82 -11.00
N ARG A 280 8.91 -3.76 -11.76
CA ARG A 280 8.95 -3.28 -13.14
C ARG A 280 8.86 -4.39 -14.19
N CYS A 281 8.59 -5.64 -13.77
CA CYS A 281 8.56 -6.82 -14.64
C CYS A 281 9.86 -7.00 -15.47
N ILE A 282 11.01 -6.66 -14.89
CA ILE A 282 12.29 -6.71 -15.60
C ILE A 282 12.78 -8.17 -15.69
N HIS A 283 12.76 -8.73 -16.90
CA HIS A 283 13.37 -10.03 -17.19
C HIS A 283 14.89 -9.94 -17.43
N LYS A 284 15.36 -8.80 -17.95
CA LYS A 284 16.78 -8.49 -18.20
C LYS A 284 17.04 -7.01 -17.96
N LEU A 285 18.10 -6.68 -17.22
CA LEU A 285 18.47 -5.27 -17.02
C LEU A 285 18.81 -4.59 -18.37
N PRO A 286 18.39 -3.33 -18.60
CA PRO A 286 18.75 -2.57 -19.79
C PRO A 286 20.26 -2.52 -20.02
N GLU A 287 20.72 -2.52 -21.28
CA GLU A 287 22.16 -2.42 -21.60
C GLU A 287 22.81 -1.13 -21.06
N VAL A 288 22.00 -0.10 -20.87
CA VAL A 288 22.43 1.18 -20.31
C VAL A 288 22.68 1.11 -18.80
N PHE A 289 22.14 0.09 -18.11
CA PHE A 289 22.44 -0.21 -16.72
C PHE A 289 23.86 -0.77 -16.65
N SER A 290 24.82 0.12 -16.39
CA SER A 290 26.23 -0.25 -16.38
C SER A 290 27.01 0.58 -15.36
N PRO A 291 28.08 0.03 -14.75
CA PRO A 291 28.87 0.75 -13.76
C PRO A 291 29.49 2.07 -14.26
N SER A 292 29.77 2.18 -15.55
CA SER A 292 30.31 3.41 -16.14
C SER A 292 29.28 4.52 -16.26
N LYS A 293 27.99 4.17 -16.43
CA LYS A 293 26.88 5.13 -16.52
C LYS A 293 26.27 5.45 -15.16
N LEU A 294 26.30 4.51 -14.21
CA LEU A 294 25.71 4.62 -12.87
C LEU A 294 26.80 4.75 -11.79
N SER A 295 27.74 5.67 -12.00
CA SER A 295 28.95 5.78 -11.16
C SER A 295 28.68 6.30 -9.75
N SER A 296 27.61 7.07 -9.54
CA SER A 296 27.21 7.61 -8.23
C SER A 296 26.15 6.78 -7.51
N LEU A 297 25.74 5.64 -8.09
CA LEU A 297 24.64 4.85 -7.56
C LEU A 297 25.03 4.22 -6.22
N SER A 298 24.31 4.62 -5.17
CA SER A 298 24.55 4.19 -3.79
C SER A 298 23.44 3.30 -3.26
N LYS A 299 22.22 3.46 -3.76
CA LYS A 299 21.05 2.67 -3.36
C LYS A 299 20.36 2.06 -4.57
N LEU A 300 20.15 0.75 -4.55
CA LEU A 300 19.48 0.02 -5.63
C LEU A 300 18.39 -0.88 -5.07
N ASN A 301 17.19 -0.78 -5.64
CA ASN A 301 16.10 -1.72 -5.39
C ASN A 301 15.76 -2.48 -6.68
N ILE A 302 15.80 -3.81 -6.62
CA ILE A 302 15.45 -4.70 -7.75
C ILE A 302 14.33 -5.69 -7.40
N ARG A 303 13.64 -5.51 -6.28
CA ARG A 303 12.58 -6.43 -5.80
C ARG A 303 11.43 -6.57 -6.79
N GLY A 304 10.70 -7.68 -6.72
CA GLY A 304 9.50 -7.90 -7.53
C GLY A 304 9.77 -8.06 -9.02
N ASN A 305 11.03 -8.29 -9.42
CA ASN A 305 11.40 -8.52 -10.81
C ASN A 305 11.79 -9.99 -11.05
N PRO A 306 11.35 -10.61 -12.17
CA PRO A 306 11.73 -11.96 -12.51
C PRO A 306 13.24 -12.15 -12.72
N LEU A 307 13.88 -11.24 -13.47
CA LEU A 307 15.31 -11.25 -13.85
C LEU A 307 15.84 -12.62 -14.35
N ASP A 308 14.97 -13.44 -14.94
CA ASP A 308 15.20 -14.82 -15.34
C ASP A 308 15.98 -14.98 -16.67
N GLU A 309 16.19 -13.89 -17.41
CA GLU A 309 17.06 -13.86 -18.59
C GLU A 309 18.54 -13.57 -18.24
N MET A 310 18.89 -13.44 -16.95
CA MET A 310 20.26 -13.28 -16.46
C MET A 310 20.58 -14.25 -15.34
N SER A 311 21.83 -14.74 -15.28
CA SER A 311 22.24 -15.58 -14.15
C SER A 311 22.50 -14.72 -12.91
N GLY A 312 22.30 -15.30 -11.72
CA GLY A 312 22.64 -14.64 -10.46
C GLY A 312 24.11 -14.22 -10.39
N ASP A 313 25.02 -15.05 -10.92
CA ASP A 313 26.45 -14.72 -10.99
C ASP A 313 26.74 -13.51 -11.89
N ASP A 314 26.05 -13.40 -13.03
CA ASP A 314 26.19 -12.24 -13.93
C ASP A 314 25.65 -10.96 -13.28
N LEU A 315 24.53 -11.05 -12.56
CA LEU A 315 23.96 -9.96 -11.77
C LEU A 315 24.93 -9.50 -10.67
N LEU A 316 25.43 -10.43 -9.86
CA LEU A 316 26.39 -10.15 -8.80
C LEU A 316 27.67 -9.53 -9.36
N LYS A 317 28.17 -10.03 -10.50
CA LYS A 317 29.31 -9.44 -11.19
C LYS A 317 29.03 -8.02 -11.66
N LEU A 318 27.85 -7.76 -12.24
CA LEU A 318 27.43 -6.43 -12.66
C LEU A 318 27.37 -5.47 -11.47
N PHE A 319 26.76 -5.88 -10.37
CA PHE A 319 26.60 -5.08 -9.16
C PHE A 319 27.94 -4.84 -8.43
N SER A 320 28.85 -5.81 -8.46
CA SER A 320 30.21 -5.62 -7.91
C SER A 320 31.00 -4.52 -8.63
N GLY A 321 30.62 -4.19 -9.88
CA GLY A 321 31.18 -3.06 -10.62
C GLY A 321 30.69 -1.69 -10.11
N LEU A 322 29.55 -1.63 -9.42
CA LEU A 322 28.97 -0.39 -8.88
C LEU A 322 29.67 -0.01 -7.58
N THR A 323 30.82 0.65 -7.71
CA THR A 323 31.74 0.89 -6.57
C THR A 323 31.19 1.75 -5.42
N GLN A 324 30.11 2.50 -5.63
CA GLN A 324 29.46 3.33 -4.61
C GLN A 324 28.23 2.65 -4.01
N LEU A 325 27.87 1.45 -4.45
CA LEU A 325 26.66 0.75 -4.01
C LEU A 325 26.83 0.27 -2.57
N GLU A 326 26.04 0.86 -1.67
CA GLU A 326 26.05 0.60 -0.24
C GLU A 326 24.74 -0.01 0.26
N GLU A 327 23.62 0.26 -0.41
CA GLU A 327 22.30 -0.26 -0.03
C GLU A 327 21.69 -1.06 -1.19
N LEU A 328 21.29 -2.30 -0.91
CA LEU A 328 20.65 -3.18 -1.87
C LEU A 328 19.33 -3.72 -1.31
N GLU A 329 18.27 -3.62 -2.10
CA GLU A 329 17.00 -4.30 -1.87
C GLU A 329 16.80 -5.37 -2.95
N ALA A 330 16.68 -6.63 -2.51
CA ALA A 330 16.48 -7.78 -3.39
C ALA A 330 15.61 -8.85 -2.72
N ASP A 331 14.93 -9.66 -3.52
CA ASP A 331 14.19 -10.82 -3.05
C ASP A 331 15.15 -11.95 -2.67
N ILE A 332 14.92 -12.57 -1.50
CA ILE A 332 15.73 -13.68 -0.97
C ILE A 332 14.75 -14.71 -0.38
N PRO A 333 14.52 -15.86 -1.03
CA PRO A 333 15.14 -16.29 -2.29
C PRO A 333 14.65 -15.49 -3.50
N GLY A 334 15.55 -15.27 -4.46
CA GLY A 334 15.24 -14.51 -5.67
C GLY A 334 16.36 -14.58 -6.72
N PRO A 335 16.41 -13.62 -7.66
CA PRO A 335 17.37 -13.62 -8.77
C PRO A 335 18.85 -13.63 -8.36
N LEU A 336 19.16 -13.14 -7.16
CA LEU A 336 20.53 -13.13 -6.61
C LEU A 336 20.87 -14.39 -5.81
N GLY A 337 19.95 -15.33 -5.65
CA GLY A 337 20.12 -16.56 -4.88
C GLY A 337 19.20 -16.64 -3.66
N ASP A 338 19.48 -17.60 -2.78
CA ASP A 338 18.67 -17.96 -1.61
C ASP A 338 19.28 -17.56 -0.26
N SER A 339 20.45 -16.93 -0.28
CA SER A 339 21.26 -16.65 0.91
C SER A 339 21.79 -15.22 0.90
N ALA A 340 21.27 -14.40 1.82
CA ALA A 340 21.76 -13.06 2.11
C ALA A 340 23.27 -13.03 2.38
N ILE A 341 23.79 -14.05 3.07
CA ILE A 341 25.23 -14.17 3.35
C ILE A 341 26.02 -14.35 2.06
N SER A 342 25.57 -15.22 1.15
CA SER A 342 26.25 -15.44 -0.14
C SER A 342 26.26 -14.17 -1.00
N ILE A 343 25.18 -13.39 -0.95
CA ILE A 343 25.07 -12.11 -1.63
C ILE A 343 26.09 -11.12 -1.05
N LEU A 344 26.15 -10.99 0.28
CA LEU A 344 27.10 -10.09 0.96
C LEU A 344 28.56 -10.50 0.77
N GLU A 345 28.86 -11.80 0.71
CA GLU A 345 30.21 -12.31 0.39
C GLU A 345 30.63 -11.93 -1.04
N SER A 346 29.67 -11.88 -1.97
CA SER A 346 29.89 -11.50 -3.37
C SER A 346 29.93 -9.98 -3.57
N LEU A 347 29.26 -9.23 -2.69
CA LEU A 347 29.11 -7.77 -2.75
C LEU A 347 29.57 -7.13 -1.43
N PRO A 348 30.88 -7.08 -1.15
CA PRO A 348 31.41 -6.63 0.14
C PRO A 348 31.26 -5.12 0.40
N SER A 349 30.85 -4.34 -0.60
CA SER A 349 30.57 -2.90 -0.43
C SER A 349 29.21 -2.62 0.19
N ILE A 350 28.31 -3.61 0.25
CA ILE A 350 26.96 -3.45 0.78
C ILE A 350 26.99 -3.32 2.30
N ASN A 351 26.52 -2.18 2.80
CA ASN A 351 26.35 -1.88 4.21
C ASN A 351 24.95 -2.29 4.70
N LEU A 352 23.92 -2.10 3.87
CA LEU A 352 22.53 -2.43 4.16
C LEU A 352 21.96 -3.35 3.08
N LEU A 353 21.52 -4.54 3.49
CA LEU A 353 20.78 -5.46 2.63
C LEU A 353 19.36 -5.58 3.16
N ASN A 354 18.37 -5.27 2.34
CA ASN A 354 16.95 -5.33 2.71
C ASN A 354 16.60 -4.49 3.96
N GLY A 355 17.32 -3.39 4.18
CA GLY A 355 17.15 -2.51 5.35
C GLY A 355 17.87 -2.97 6.63
N VAL A 356 18.61 -4.08 6.58
CA VAL A 356 19.36 -4.62 7.74
C VAL A 356 20.86 -4.50 7.52
N ASN A 357 21.60 -4.14 8.56
CA ASN A 357 23.07 -4.05 8.52
C ASN A 357 23.71 -5.38 8.13
N ALA A 358 24.62 -5.34 7.15
CA ALA A 358 25.37 -6.50 6.68
C ALA A 358 26.12 -7.24 7.81
N SER A 359 26.73 -6.49 8.74
CA SER A 359 27.39 -7.08 9.92
C SER A 359 26.43 -7.89 10.77
N THR A 360 25.22 -7.38 11.02
CA THR A 360 24.19 -8.05 11.82
C THR A 360 23.68 -9.32 11.13
N ILE A 361 23.60 -9.34 9.81
CA ILE A 361 23.20 -10.52 9.03
C ILE A 361 24.26 -11.62 9.17
N VAL A 362 25.54 -11.27 9.00
CA VAL A 362 26.67 -12.21 9.07
C VAL A 362 26.86 -12.73 10.49
N GLU A 363 26.84 -11.86 11.51
CA GLU A 363 27.00 -12.25 12.93
C GLU A 363 25.92 -13.23 13.40
N ASN A 364 24.68 -13.04 12.96
CA ASN A 364 23.55 -13.88 13.34
C ASN A 364 23.32 -15.06 12.38
N ALA A 365 24.19 -15.25 11.39
CA ALA A 365 24.05 -16.27 10.34
C ALA A 365 22.65 -16.29 9.68
N LYS A 366 22.07 -15.10 9.42
CA LYS A 366 20.74 -14.98 8.79
C LYS A 366 20.84 -15.16 7.28
N HIS A 367 20.35 -16.29 6.78
CA HIS A 367 20.32 -16.58 5.34
C HIS A 367 19.16 -15.88 4.62
N VAL A 368 18.05 -15.66 5.30
CA VAL A 368 16.92 -14.88 4.80
C VAL A 368 16.80 -13.64 5.67
N VAL A 369 16.74 -12.49 5.03
CA VAL A 369 16.47 -11.22 5.68
C VAL A 369 15.12 -10.82 5.16
N ASP A 370 14.09 -11.06 5.98
CA ASP A 370 12.72 -10.73 5.66
C ASP A 370 12.72 -9.35 5.02
N SER A 371 12.32 -9.28 3.75
CA SER A 371 11.79 -8.03 3.23
C SER A 371 10.69 -7.66 4.21
N ALA A 372 10.76 -6.47 4.80
CA ALA A 372 9.64 -5.98 5.60
C ALA A 372 8.42 -6.06 4.69
N LEU A 373 7.58 -7.08 4.89
CA LEU A 373 6.37 -7.26 4.12
C LEU A 373 5.56 -6.02 4.40
N LYS A 374 5.57 -5.07 3.46
CA LYS A 374 4.76 -3.87 3.61
C LYS A 374 3.31 -4.37 3.73
N PRO A 375 2.55 -3.88 4.74
CA PRO A 375 1.14 -4.24 4.85
C PRO A 375 0.48 -3.96 3.50
N ARG A 376 -0.02 -5.01 2.83
CA ARG A 376 -0.74 -4.84 1.57
C ARG A 376 -2.00 -4.06 1.90
N ILE A 377 -2.04 -2.78 1.48
CA ILE A 377 -3.26 -1.99 1.58
C ILE A 377 -4.26 -2.60 0.60
N PRO A 378 -5.49 -2.91 1.03
CA PRO A 378 -6.49 -3.51 0.15
C PRO A 378 -6.76 -2.58 -1.02
N GLU A 379 -6.68 -3.10 -2.23
CA GLU A 379 -7.19 -2.45 -3.44
C GLU A 379 -8.58 -3.01 -3.71
N TRP A 380 -9.46 -2.17 -4.25
CA TRP A 380 -10.82 -2.56 -4.59
C TRP A 380 -11.23 -1.87 -5.88
N SER A 381 -12.06 -2.55 -6.67
CA SER A 381 -12.66 -1.93 -7.85
C SER A 381 -13.93 -1.12 -7.48
N PRO A 382 -14.32 -0.13 -8.30
CA PRO A 382 -15.56 0.63 -8.08
C PRO A 382 -16.82 -0.27 -8.04
N GLU A 383 -16.81 -1.41 -8.73
CA GLU A 383 -17.93 -2.35 -8.80
C GLU A 383 -18.06 -3.25 -7.56
N GLU A 384 -17.02 -3.37 -6.74
CA GLU A 384 -17.05 -4.19 -5.53
C GLU A 384 -18.01 -3.61 -4.48
N SER A 385 -18.88 -4.45 -3.93
CA SER A 385 -19.77 -4.05 -2.84
C SER A 385 -18.97 -3.74 -1.56
N LEU A 386 -19.49 -2.86 -0.70
CA LEU A 386 -18.84 -2.57 0.61
C LEU A 386 -18.55 -3.84 1.42
N ALA A 387 -19.43 -4.85 1.34
CA ALA A 387 -19.22 -6.13 2.00
C ALA A 387 -17.96 -6.87 1.47
N GLU A 388 -17.71 -6.84 0.15
CA GLU A 388 -16.53 -7.43 -0.47
C GLU A 388 -15.26 -6.65 -0.12
N ARG A 389 -15.32 -5.31 -0.18
CA ARG A 389 -14.20 -4.44 0.22
C ARG A 389 -13.80 -4.68 1.67
N VAL A 390 -14.78 -4.79 2.59
CA VAL A 390 -14.54 -5.12 4.00
C VAL A 390 -13.89 -6.50 4.15
N ILE A 391 -14.35 -7.52 3.40
CA ILE A 391 -13.73 -8.86 3.44
C ILE A 391 -12.29 -8.84 2.94
N GLY A 392 -11.98 -8.03 1.91
CA GLY A 392 -10.61 -7.84 1.43
C GLY A 392 -9.71 -7.17 2.48
N ALA A 393 -10.26 -6.21 3.23
CA ALA A 393 -9.53 -5.40 4.19
C ALA A 393 -9.39 -5.98 5.59
N MET A 394 -10.33 -6.82 6.02
CA MET A 394 -10.47 -7.21 7.43
C MET A 394 -9.20 -7.82 8.02
N TRP A 395 -8.37 -8.51 7.22
CA TRP A 395 -7.16 -9.19 7.71
C TRP A 395 -6.14 -8.28 8.40
N LEU A 396 -6.17 -6.97 8.12
CA LEU A 396 -5.33 -5.98 8.80
C LEU A 396 -5.84 -5.60 10.19
N TYR A 397 -7.11 -5.88 10.49
CA TYR A 397 -7.82 -5.40 11.67
C TYR A 397 -8.31 -6.51 12.59
N LEU A 398 -8.31 -7.76 12.11
CA LEU A 398 -8.88 -8.87 12.84
C LEU A 398 -7.96 -9.40 13.93
N MET A 399 -8.56 -9.59 15.09
CA MET A 399 -8.01 -10.38 16.18
C MET A 399 -8.88 -11.62 16.41
N THR A 400 -8.39 -12.54 17.24
CA THR A 400 -9.14 -13.75 17.57
C THR A 400 -8.97 -14.15 19.03
N TYR A 401 -10.00 -14.78 19.58
CA TYR A 401 -9.94 -15.54 20.82
C TYR A 401 -10.67 -16.87 20.64
N ARG A 402 -10.36 -17.81 21.53
CA ARG A 402 -11.09 -19.07 21.65
C ARG A 402 -11.71 -19.12 23.03
N LEU A 403 -12.99 -19.49 23.08
CA LEU A 403 -13.58 -19.96 24.31
C LEU A 403 -13.29 -21.47 24.36
N ALA A 404 -13.12 -22.01 25.56
CA ALA A 404 -12.93 -23.44 25.75
C ALA A 404 -13.91 -23.87 26.83
N ASP A 405 -14.82 -24.76 26.48
CA ASP A 405 -15.71 -25.44 27.41
C ASP A 405 -15.08 -26.77 27.87
N GLU A 406 -15.39 -27.20 29.10
CA GLU A 406 -14.89 -28.45 29.69
C GLU A 406 -15.30 -29.70 28.88
N GLU A 407 -16.33 -29.59 28.03
CA GLU A 407 -16.86 -30.69 27.20
C GLU A 407 -16.28 -30.74 25.77
N LYS A 408 -15.67 -29.66 25.25
CA LYS A 408 -15.17 -29.59 23.87
C LYS A 408 -13.80 -28.92 23.79
N PHE A 409 -12.79 -29.72 23.46
CA PHE A 409 -11.41 -29.26 23.25
C PHE A 409 -11.17 -28.53 21.90
N ASP A 410 -12.12 -28.62 20.95
CA ASP A 410 -11.99 -28.01 19.63
C ASP A 410 -13.13 -27.02 19.38
N GLU A 411 -12.93 -25.79 19.84
CA GLU A 411 -13.81 -24.67 19.52
C GLU A 411 -13.24 -23.87 18.35
N THR A 412 -14.09 -23.61 17.36
CA THR A 412 -13.82 -22.68 16.27
C THR A 412 -13.35 -21.35 16.87
N PRO A 413 -12.40 -20.62 16.25
CA PRO A 413 -12.05 -19.27 16.70
C PRO A 413 -13.22 -18.29 16.54
N ILE A 414 -13.36 -17.37 17.49
CA ILE A 414 -14.15 -16.15 17.31
C ILE A 414 -13.19 -15.09 16.80
N TRP A 415 -13.57 -14.45 15.71
CA TRP A 415 -12.85 -13.32 15.13
C TRP A 415 -13.55 -12.04 15.55
N TYR A 416 -12.78 -10.98 15.76
CA TYR A 416 -13.36 -9.69 16.10
C TYR A 416 -12.56 -8.54 15.49
N VAL A 417 -13.29 -7.47 15.20
CA VAL A 417 -12.76 -6.13 14.89
C VAL A 417 -12.98 -5.28 16.13
N MET A 418 -11.96 -4.53 16.53
CA MET A 418 -12.05 -3.59 17.64
C MET A 418 -12.84 -2.34 17.25
N ASP A 419 -13.17 -1.49 18.21
CA ASP A 419 -13.70 -0.15 17.96
C ASP A 419 -12.70 0.77 17.22
N GLU A 420 -13.13 1.99 16.94
CA GLU A 420 -12.34 2.98 16.20
C GLU A 420 -10.97 3.27 16.84
N LEU A 421 -10.89 3.24 18.18
CA LEU A 421 -9.65 3.48 18.91
C LEU A 421 -8.73 2.26 18.80
N GLY A 422 -9.28 1.07 19.03
CA GLY A 422 -8.57 -0.19 18.98
C GLY A 422 -7.97 -0.48 17.60
N SER A 423 -8.78 -0.30 16.56
CA SER A 423 -8.40 -0.56 15.18
C SER A 423 -7.43 0.47 14.59
N ALA A 424 -7.19 1.60 15.27
CA ALA A 424 -6.14 2.55 14.90
C ALA A 424 -4.74 2.14 15.42
N MET A 425 -4.66 1.11 16.27
CA MET A 425 -3.38 0.52 16.69
C MET A 425 -2.90 -0.52 15.67
N ARG A 426 -1.58 -0.60 15.47
CA ARG A 426 -0.96 -1.46 14.46
C ARG A 426 0.06 -2.41 15.07
N HIS A 427 0.29 -3.53 14.39
CA HIS A 427 1.44 -4.37 14.67
C HIS A 427 2.73 -3.65 14.30
N SER A 428 3.76 -3.81 15.13
CA SER A 428 5.09 -3.23 14.92
C SER A 428 6.13 -4.14 15.57
N ASP A 429 7.29 -4.25 14.94
CA ASP A 429 8.46 -4.95 15.51
C ASP A 429 9.08 -4.19 16.70
N ASP A 430 8.78 -2.89 16.84
CA ASP A 430 9.14 -2.04 17.98
C ASP A 430 7.87 -1.59 18.73
N ALA A 431 7.14 -2.56 19.28
CA ALA A 431 5.83 -2.31 19.90
C ALA A 431 5.94 -1.43 21.16
N ASN A 432 5.13 -0.37 21.20
CA ASN A 432 5.02 0.57 22.32
C ASN A 432 3.67 0.46 23.09
N PHE A 433 2.77 -0.42 22.65
CA PHE A 433 1.50 -0.77 23.30
C PHE A 433 1.30 -2.28 23.33
N ARG A 434 0.51 -2.76 24.28
CA ARG A 434 0.01 -4.15 24.33
C ARG A 434 -1.51 -4.13 24.35
N ILE A 435 -2.11 -4.93 23.48
CA ILE A 435 -3.54 -5.21 23.45
C ILE A 435 -3.74 -6.67 23.81
N SER A 436 -4.77 -6.95 24.61
CA SER A 436 -5.18 -8.32 24.89
C SER A 436 -6.70 -8.41 24.99
N PRO A 437 -7.34 -9.44 24.43
CA PRO A 437 -8.73 -9.73 24.75
C PRO A 437 -8.86 -10.01 26.24
N PHE A 438 -9.96 -9.56 26.85
CA PHE A 438 -10.26 -9.78 28.25
C PHE A 438 -11.73 -10.09 28.44
N LEU A 439 -12.04 -11.27 28.97
CA LEU A 439 -13.42 -11.71 29.21
C LEU A 439 -13.87 -11.28 30.61
N PHE A 440 -14.72 -10.25 30.70
CA PHE A 440 -15.28 -9.82 31.98
C PHE A 440 -16.57 -10.60 32.30
N MET A 441 -16.59 -11.25 33.47
CA MET A 441 -17.71 -12.03 33.98
C MET A 441 -18.31 -11.33 35.20
N PRO A 442 -19.28 -10.42 35.04
CA PRO A 442 -19.83 -9.60 36.14
C PRO A 442 -20.51 -10.44 37.24
N GLU A 443 -20.99 -11.65 36.94
CA GLU A 443 -21.58 -12.60 37.91
C GLU A 443 -20.64 -13.77 38.21
N GLY A 444 -19.37 -13.65 37.82
CA GLY A 444 -18.35 -14.68 37.99
C GLY A 444 -18.59 -15.98 37.21
N LYS A 445 -19.47 -15.95 36.21
CA LYS A 445 -19.83 -17.09 35.35
C LYS A 445 -19.72 -16.70 33.88
N LEU A 446 -19.30 -17.64 33.03
CA LEU A 446 -19.19 -17.44 31.58
C LEU A 446 -20.49 -16.92 30.94
N ALA A 447 -21.65 -17.44 31.39
CA ALA A 447 -22.96 -17.01 30.90
C ALA A 447 -23.25 -15.51 31.11
N SER A 448 -22.59 -14.88 32.09
CA SER A 448 -22.73 -13.44 32.35
C SER A 448 -21.89 -12.56 31.43
N ALA A 449 -20.89 -13.13 30.74
CA ALA A 449 -20.03 -12.41 29.81
C ALA A 449 -20.63 -12.26 28.40
N ILE A 450 -21.69 -13.02 28.08
CA ILE A 450 -22.30 -13.10 26.73
C ILE A 450 -23.62 -12.28 26.66
N ARG A 451 -24.06 -11.69 27.78
CA ARG A 451 -25.36 -10.98 27.88
C ARG A 451 -25.29 -9.47 27.62
N TYR A 452 -24.17 -8.97 27.13
CA TYR A 452 -23.98 -7.57 26.74
C TYR A 452 -24.05 -7.41 25.24
#